data_AF-A0A816LZC8-F1
#
_entry.id   AF-A0A816LZC8-F1
#
_cell.length_a   1.000
_cell.length_b   1.000
_cell.length_c   1.000
_cell.angle_alpha   90.00
_cell.angle_beta   90.00
_cell.angle_gamma   90.00
#
_symmetry.space_group_name_H-M   'P 1'
#
loop_
_entity.id
_entity.type
_entity.pdbx_description
1 polymer ?
#
loop_
_entity_poly.entity_id
_entity_poly.type
_entity_poly.pdbx_seq_one_letter_code
_entity_poly.pdbx_strand_id
1 'polypeptide(L)'
;MSGLILRMSSLGRALRQRRSFSSSSVYLAVGNRFKEVLDDGSEIRDAPFFDPAKEEVITVPGKVSSSAGEDSSFSSSLTYTSPYLIFGPGEESGTLFFFNICYSEFMQSKKKVPSELFEPRRIIGAAHGWVATLNNGVFSLQDDLNLYTLDPNPKQISMPPLVTLPGCQTQVVTNVSMSSSSPEDDDCIVAVKFSGPQLSLCRPAHDSSWTNIRITDPMFFTSRVMFSTRNQMFTLLASGGHHTGSWDLHKHKLQKLHFQDFPFTKTRADIIDSTYCTQHLVETSGGEAFLVKWYVHSTKDDARNVKTRGLMVFKIDQDGNAVFTQDIGDLNIFISKAEPFCLSASSYPGLDPNEVYFVDYDEIGVIDPSEPTNTSTVNPALTSAPYFFPPQKVDSGLDFGIERAALFN
;
A
#
# COMPACT_ATOMS: atom_id res chain seq x y z
N MET A 1 -11.25 -14.49 -20.21
CA MET A 1 -12.17 -13.42 -20.65
C MET A 1 -13.40 -13.30 -19.74
N SER A 2 -14.42 -14.17 -19.80
CA SER A 2 -15.67 -13.97 -19.02
C SER A 2 -15.53 -14.01 -17.49
N GLY A 3 -14.65 -14.87 -16.95
CA GLY A 3 -14.47 -15.04 -15.51
C GLY A 3 -13.77 -13.88 -14.79
N LEU A 4 -12.79 -13.23 -15.44
CA LEU A 4 -12.08 -12.07 -14.87
C LEU A 4 -13.00 -10.84 -14.85
N ILE A 5 -13.77 -10.61 -15.93
CA ILE A 5 -14.73 -9.49 -16.06
C ILE A 5 -15.87 -9.57 -15.04
N LEU A 6 -16.48 -10.75 -14.84
CA LEU A 6 -17.53 -10.98 -13.83
C LEU A 6 -17.02 -10.74 -12.39
N ARG A 7 -15.73 -10.97 -12.13
CA ARG A 7 -15.11 -10.84 -10.80
C ARG A 7 -14.57 -9.43 -10.52
N MET A 8 -14.07 -8.74 -11.56
CA MET A 8 -13.68 -7.33 -11.50
C MET A 8 -14.90 -6.44 -11.21
N SER A 9 -16.03 -6.72 -11.86
CA SER A 9 -17.29 -6.02 -11.55
C SER A 9 -17.83 -6.34 -10.15
N SER A 10 -17.52 -7.50 -9.56
CA SER A 10 -17.92 -7.81 -8.18
C SER A 10 -17.05 -7.10 -7.14
N LEU A 11 -15.74 -6.91 -7.37
CA LEU A 11 -14.88 -6.12 -6.47
C LEU A 11 -15.27 -4.65 -6.46
N GLY A 12 -15.39 -4.06 -7.65
CA GLY A 12 -15.85 -2.67 -7.79
C GLY A 12 -17.27 -2.46 -7.24
N ARG A 13 -18.17 -3.45 -7.34
CA ARG A 13 -19.51 -3.39 -6.74
C ARG A 13 -19.51 -3.61 -5.23
N ALA A 14 -18.70 -4.53 -4.70
CA ALA A 14 -18.62 -4.78 -3.25
C ALA A 14 -18.07 -3.55 -2.51
N LEU A 15 -17.01 -2.94 -3.05
CA LEU A 15 -16.45 -1.70 -2.50
C LEU A 15 -17.42 -0.52 -2.63
N ARG A 16 -18.12 -0.39 -3.78
CA ARG A 16 -19.17 0.64 -3.95
C ARG A 16 -20.41 0.42 -3.07
N GLN A 17 -20.80 -0.82 -2.81
CA GLN A 17 -21.90 -1.14 -1.91
C GLN A 17 -21.56 -0.72 -0.48
N ARG A 18 -20.35 -0.98 0.02
CA ARG A 18 -19.91 -0.46 1.32
C ARG A 18 -19.98 1.07 1.38
N ARG A 19 -19.46 1.77 0.36
CA ARG A 19 -19.59 3.24 0.23
C ARG A 19 -21.03 3.72 0.33
N SER A 20 -21.98 2.99 -0.27
CA SER A 20 -23.40 3.37 -0.24
C SER A 20 -24.08 3.24 1.13
N PHE A 21 -23.50 2.49 2.07
CA PHE A 21 -24.01 2.38 3.44
C PHE A 21 -23.43 3.46 4.39
N SER A 22 -22.37 4.16 3.98
CA SER A 22 -21.80 5.31 4.71
C SER A 22 -22.42 6.61 4.21
N SER A 23 -23.57 6.98 4.77
CA SER A 23 -24.28 8.22 4.40
C SER A 23 -23.75 9.42 5.19
N SER A 24 -22.88 10.19 4.56
CA SER A 24 -22.80 11.65 4.78
C SER A 24 -22.66 12.33 3.41
N SER A 25 -23.60 13.21 3.08
CA SER A 25 -23.85 13.75 1.74
C SER A 25 -22.61 14.33 1.04
N VAL A 26 -22.20 13.71 -0.08
CA VAL A 26 -21.13 14.21 -0.95
C VAL A 26 -21.73 14.68 -2.28
N TYR A 27 -21.54 15.97 -2.61
CA TYR A 27 -21.91 16.54 -3.91
C TYR A 27 -21.00 15.98 -5.02
N LEU A 28 -21.59 15.60 -6.16
CA LEU A 28 -20.83 15.11 -7.31
C LEU A 28 -20.56 16.26 -8.29
N ALA A 29 -19.29 16.56 -8.57
CA ALA A 29 -18.94 17.53 -9.61
C ALA A 29 -19.21 16.94 -11.01
N VAL A 30 -20.04 17.62 -11.81
CA VAL A 30 -20.53 17.11 -13.12
C VAL A 30 -19.69 17.64 -14.30
N GLY A 31 -18.56 18.29 -14.01
CA GLY A 31 -17.65 18.90 -14.99
C GLY A 31 -17.75 20.44 -15.02
N ASN A 32 -17.02 21.08 -15.94
CA ASN A 32 -17.03 22.53 -16.12
C ASN A 32 -17.73 22.88 -17.44
N ARG A 33 -18.71 23.79 -17.40
CA ARG A 33 -19.37 24.33 -18.60
C ARG A 33 -18.80 25.70 -18.94
N PHE A 34 -18.33 25.86 -20.17
CA PHE A 34 -17.91 27.15 -20.71
C PHE A 34 -19.10 28.12 -20.76
N LYS A 35 -18.89 29.36 -20.30
CA LYS A 35 -19.93 30.39 -20.28
C LYS A 35 -19.60 31.55 -21.21
N GLU A 36 -18.43 32.17 -21.06
CA GLU A 36 -18.04 33.36 -21.83
C GLU A 36 -16.52 33.59 -21.77
N VAL A 37 -15.94 34.26 -22.78
CA VAL A 37 -14.56 34.77 -22.79
C VAL A 37 -14.62 36.29 -22.67
N LEU A 38 -13.87 36.86 -21.73
CA LEU A 38 -13.74 38.31 -21.56
C LEU A 38 -12.71 38.88 -22.55
N ASP A 39 -12.81 40.19 -22.83
CA ASP A 39 -11.94 40.90 -23.80
C ASP A 39 -10.44 40.82 -23.49
N ASP A 40 -10.06 40.43 -22.26
CA ASP A 40 -8.69 40.21 -21.80
C ASP A 40 -8.18 38.77 -22.00
N GLY A 41 -8.98 37.90 -22.65
CA GLY A 41 -8.63 36.50 -22.92
C GLY A 41 -8.88 35.55 -21.74
N SER A 42 -9.51 36.02 -20.66
CA SER A 42 -9.90 35.17 -19.54
C SER A 42 -11.24 34.44 -19.79
N GLU A 43 -11.33 33.18 -19.35
CA GLU A 43 -12.53 32.36 -19.52
C GLU A 43 -13.35 32.28 -18.23
N ILE A 44 -14.67 32.48 -18.35
CA ILE A 44 -15.65 32.19 -17.29
C ILE A 44 -16.23 30.81 -17.54
N ARG A 45 -16.05 29.90 -16.57
CA ARG A 45 -16.66 28.57 -16.57
C ARG A 45 -17.57 28.40 -15.36
N ASP A 46 -18.76 27.83 -15.58
CA ASP A 46 -19.69 27.42 -14.54
C ASP A 46 -19.39 25.98 -14.11
N ALA A 47 -19.42 25.69 -12.80
CA ALA A 47 -19.21 24.35 -12.25
C ALA A 47 -20.56 23.81 -11.72
N PRO A 48 -21.28 22.97 -12.48
CA PRO A 48 -22.44 22.24 -11.99
C PRO A 48 -22.05 21.15 -10.99
N PHE A 49 -22.73 21.14 -9.85
CA PHE A 49 -22.68 20.08 -8.84
C PHE A 49 -24.02 19.37 -8.78
N PHE A 50 -24.02 18.04 -8.73
CA PHE A 50 -25.23 17.25 -8.51
C PHE A 50 -25.37 16.93 -7.03
N ASP A 51 -26.52 17.29 -6.45
CA ASP A 51 -26.93 16.91 -5.10
C ASP A 51 -27.72 15.59 -5.18
N PRO A 52 -27.15 14.45 -4.78
CA PRO A 52 -27.83 13.16 -4.89
C PRO A 52 -29.00 13.03 -3.91
N ALA A 53 -29.03 13.82 -2.84
CA ALA A 53 -30.10 13.76 -1.83
C ALA A 53 -31.36 14.51 -2.28
N LYS A 54 -31.22 15.44 -3.22
CA LYS A 54 -32.32 16.24 -3.76
C LYS A 54 -32.62 15.95 -5.24
N GLU A 55 -31.80 15.11 -5.88
CA GLU A 55 -31.83 14.82 -7.32
C GLU A 55 -31.78 16.07 -8.21
N GLU A 56 -31.09 17.12 -7.76
CA GLU A 56 -31.01 18.41 -8.46
C GLU A 56 -29.57 18.80 -8.80
N VAL A 57 -29.41 19.49 -9.93
CA VAL A 57 -28.11 20.07 -10.35
C VAL A 57 -28.06 21.54 -9.92
N ILE A 58 -27.14 21.86 -9.02
CA ILE A 58 -26.89 23.21 -8.52
C ILE A 58 -25.72 23.79 -9.31
N THR A 59 -25.93 24.93 -9.96
CA THR A 59 -24.87 25.63 -10.71
C THR A 59 -24.31 26.76 -9.86
N VAL A 60 -23.00 26.73 -9.56
CA VAL A 60 -22.32 27.86 -8.91
C VAL A 60 -21.73 28.76 -10.00
N PRO A 61 -22.15 30.04 -10.13
CA PRO A 61 -21.68 30.90 -11.20
C PRO A 61 -20.28 31.47 -10.93
N GLY A 62 -19.38 31.30 -11.92
CA GLY A 62 -18.21 32.13 -12.18
C GLY A 62 -16.92 31.87 -11.40
N LYS A 63 -15.94 31.20 -12.04
CA LYS A 63 -14.51 31.37 -11.72
C LYS A 63 -13.76 31.80 -12.99
N VAL A 64 -13.10 32.95 -12.94
CA VAL A 64 -12.31 33.53 -14.05
C VAL A 64 -10.92 32.93 -14.01
N SER A 65 -10.43 32.40 -15.13
CA SER A 65 -9.01 32.04 -15.30
C SER A 65 -8.36 32.94 -16.36
N SER A 66 -7.42 33.80 -15.96
CA SER A 66 -6.67 34.71 -16.84
C SER A 66 -5.38 34.07 -17.35
N SER A 67 -5.00 34.34 -18.61
CA SER A 67 -3.73 33.92 -19.21
C SER A 67 -2.80 35.11 -19.51
N ALA A 68 -1.54 34.95 -19.08
CA ALA A 68 -0.30 35.65 -19.45
C ALA A 68 0.01 37.09 -18.95
N GLY A 69 1.16 37.23 -18.26
CA GLY A 69 1.86 38.48 -17.97
C GLY A 69 2.85 38.40 -16.80
N GLU A 70 4.04 37.86 -17.07
CA GLU A 70 5.37 37.98 -16.39
C GLU A 70 5.53 38.08 -14.85
N ASP A 71 6.51 37.30 -14.39
CA ASP A 71 7.28 37.37 -13.13
C ASP A 71 6.58 37.13 -11.78
N SER A 72 6.39 35.84 -11.46
CA SER A 72 6.53 35.37 -10.07
C SER A 72 6.80 33.87 -10.03
N SER A 73 7.99 33.48 -9.54
CA SER A 73 8.35 32.18 -8.93
C SER A 73 7.51 30.96 -9.34
N PHE A 74 8.07 30.09 -10.18
CA PHE A 74 7.56 28.73 -10.39
C PHE A 74 7.59 27.96 -9.06
N SER A 75 6.47 27.98 -8.33
CA SER A 75 6.14 26.94 -7.36
C SER A 75 5.47 25.84 -8.15
N SER A 76 6.24 24.85 -8.61
CA SER A 76 5.69 23.60 -9.15
C SER A 76 4.78 22.99 -8.06
N SER A 77 3.46 23.02 -8.26
CA SER A 77 2.54 22.38 -7.32
C SER A 77 2.69 20.86 -7.48
N LEU A 78 3.47 20.26 -6.59
CA LEU A 78 3.61 18.82 -6.50
C LEU A 78 2.26 18.21 -6.16
N THR A 79 1.81 17.25 -6.95
CA THR A 79 0.58 16.50 -6.69
C THR A 79 0.93 15.07 -6.28
N TYR A 80 0.19 14.52 -5.34
CA TYR A 80 0.30 13.11 -4.96
C TYR A 80 -0.75 12.29 -5.72
N THR A 81 -0.34 11.11 -6.17
CA THR A 81 -1.25 10.20 -6.89
C THR A 81 -2.14 9.40 -5.93
N SER A 82 -3.18 8.75 -6.45
CA SER A 82 -3.98 7.81 -5.64
C SER A 82 -3.14 6.57 -5.30
N PRO A 83 -3.36 5.92 -4.13
CA PRO A 83 -2.86 4.57 -3.91
C PRO A 83 -3.46 3.60 -4.94
N TYR A 84 -2.68 2.58 -5.30
CA TYR A 84 -3.10 1.60 -6.30
C TYR A 84 -2.61 0.19 -5.97
N LEU A 85 -3.30 -0.80 -6.55
CA LEU A 85 -2.94 -2.21 -6.50
C LEU A 85 -2.66 -2.74 -7.90
N ILE A 86 -1.52 -3.38 -8.09
CA ILE A 86 -1.19 -4.00 -9.38
C ILE A 86 -1.80 -5.40 -9.45
N PHE A 87 -2.43 -5.73 -10.57
CA PHE A 87 -2.91 -7.08 -10.85
C PHE A 87 -1.92 -7.84 -11.73
N GLY A 88 -1.19 -7.14 -12.61
CA GLY A 88 -0.13 -7.71 -13.41
C GLY A 88 -0.24 -7.30 -14.88
N PRO A 89 0.27 -8.11 -15.82
CA PRO A 89 0.28 -7.77 -17.23
C PRO A 89 -1.15 -7.68 -17.78
N GLY A 90 -1.34 -6.72 -18.67
CA GLY A 90 -2.60 -6.49 -19.35
C GLY A 90 -2.89 -7.45 -20.51
N GLU A 91 -4.08 -7.34 -21.09
CA GLU A 91 -4.47 -8.14 -22.27
C GLU A 91 -3.62 -7.76 -23.49
N GLU A 92 -3.26 -6.48 -23.62
CA GLU A 92 -2.31 -6.01 -24.61
C GLU A 92 -0.87 -6.21 -24.11
N SER A 93 -0.04 -6.81 -24.96
CA SER A 93 1.37 -7.07 -24.67
C SER A 93 2.09 -5.79 -24.25
N GLY A 94 2.66 -5.80 -23.04
CA GLY A 94 3.38 -4.65 -22.48
C GLY A 94 2.51 -3.57 -21.85
N THR A 95 1.26 -3.87 -21.50
CA THR A 95 0.44 -3.00 -20.63
C THR A 95 0.35 -3.57 -19.21
N LEU A 96 0.00 -2.73 -18.23
CA LEU A 96 -0.25 -3.15 -16.85
C LEU A 96 -1.70 -2.88 -16.46
N PHE A 97 -2.36 -3.88 -15.86
CA PHE A 97 -3.63 -3.68 -15.16
C PHE A 97 -3.40 -3.38 -13.69
N PHE A 98 -4.09 -2.34 -13.22
CA PHE A 98 -4.09 -1.96 -11.83
C PHE A 98 -5.48 -1.50 -11.39
N PHE A 99 -5.68 -1.45 -10.08
CA PHE A 99 -6.89 -0.95 -9.46
C PHE A 99 -6.59 0.33 -8.71
N ASN A 100 -7.27 1.41 -9.08
CA ASN A 100 -7.21 2.67 -8.37
C ASN A 100 -8.17 2.61 -7.19
N ILE A 101 -7.62 2.74 -5.98
CA ILE A 101 -8.40 2.55 -4.74
C ILE A 101 -9.39 3.70 -4.54
N CYS A 102 -8.97 4.94 -4.77
CA CYS A 102 -9.82 6.13 -4.60
C CYS A 102 -11.08 6.04 -5.47
N TYR A 103 -10.91 5.72 -6.76
CA TYR A 103 -12.04 5.63 -7.69
C TYR A 103 -12.77 4.29 -7.63
N SER A 104 -12.22 3.27 -6.95
CA SER A 104 -12.72 1.90 -7.01
C SER A 104 -12.88 1.39 -8.45
N GLU A 105 -11.90 1.69 -9.29
CA GLU A 105 -11.91 1.44 -10.73
C GLU A 105 -10.65 0.71 -11.20
N PHE A 106 -10.84 -0.15 -12.18
CA PHE A 106 -9.73 -0.78 -12.89
C PHE A 106 -9.24 0.12 -14.00
N MET A 107 -7.93 0.24 -14.07
CA MET A 107 -7.21 1.11 -14.96
C MET A 107 -6.16 0.29 -15.70
N GLN A 108 -5.74 0.79 -16.85
CA GLN A 108 -4.67 0.22 -17.64
C GLN A 108 -3.59 1.28 -17.87
N SER A 109 -2.34 0.87 -17.77
CA SER A 109 -1.18 1.70 -18.10
C SER A 109 -0.47 1.13 -19.33
N LYS A 110 -0.03 2.02 -20.22
CA LYS A 110 0.83 1.69 -21.38
C LYS A 110 2.30 1.43 -21.00
N LYS A 111 2.65 1.49 -19.71
CA LYS A 111 3.99 1.17 -19.22
C LYS A 111 4.33 -0.29 -19.52
N LYS A 112 5.43 -0.50 -20.24
CA LYS A 112 5.95 -1.83 -20.57
C LYS A 112 6.73 -2.38 -19.40
N VAL A 113 6.32 -3.56 -18.95
CA VAL A 113 7.01 -4.29 -17.87
C VAL A 113 7.42 -5.67 -18.38
N PRO A 114 8.66 -6.11 -18.10
CA PRO A 114 9.12 -7.44 -18.46
C PRO A 114 8.23 -8.53 -17.86
N SER A 115 7.80 -9.49 -18.66
CA SER A 115 6.95 -10.59 -18.19
C SER A 115 7.64 -11.45 -17.14
N GLU A 116 8.97 -11.51 -17.19
CA GLU A 116 9.83 -12.23 -16.25
C GLU A 116 9.65 -11.70 -14.83
N LEU A 117 9.30 -10.42 -14.65
CA LEU A 117 9.08 -9.82 -13.34
C LEU A 117 7.91 -10.50 -12.59
N PHE A 118 6.94 -11.03 -13.34
CA PHE A 118 5.77 -11.72 -12.79
C PHE A 118 5.97 -13.23 -12.62
N GLU A 119 7.16 -13.76 -12.93
CA GLU A 119 7.46 -15.17 -12.63
C GLU A 119 7.41 -15.41 -11.11
N PRO A 120 6.93 -16.59 -10.67
CA PRO A 120 6.84 -16.91 -9.26
C PRO A 120 8.20 -16.73 -8.55
N ARG A 121 8.17 -16.05 -7.39
CA ARG A 121 9.32 -15.79 -6.50
C ARG A 121 10.37 -14.81 -7.06
N ARG A 122 10.12 -14.12 -8.18
CA ARG A 122 11.01 -13.05 -8.66
C ARG A 122 10.96 -11.82 -7.77
N ILE A 123 9.75 -11.30 -7.56
CA ILE A 123 9.52 -10.20 -6.63
C ILE A 123 9.52 -10.77 -5.21
N ILE A 124 10.37 -10.19 -4.36
CA ILE A 124 10.55 -10.58 -2.96
C ILE A 124 10.03 -9.53 -1.97
N GLY A 125 9.60 -8.36 -2.46
CA GLY A 125 9.05 -7.28 -1.65
C GLY A 125 8.87 -6.00 -2.48
N ALA A 126 8.27 -4.99 -1.87
CA ALA A 126 8.18 -3.65 -2.43
C ALA A 126 8.14 -2.60 -1.30
N ALA A 127 8.67 -1.41 -1.54
CA ALA A 127 8.65 -0.28 -0.62
C ALA A 127 8.64 1.03 -1.42
N HIS A 128 7.80 1.99 -1.03
CA HIS A 128 7.73 3.35 -1.59
C HIS A 128 7.57 3.50 -3.12
N GLY A 129 7.09 2.49 -3.85
CA GLY A 129 7.04 2.54 -5.32
C GLY A 129 8.11 1.68 -6.00
N TRP A 130 9.10 1.23 -5.24
CA TRP A 130 10.17 0.34 -5.70
C TRP A 130 9.84 -1.11 -5.40
N VAL A 131 10.26 -1.98 -6.30
CA VAL A 131 10.08 -3.43 -6.23
C VAL A 131 11.43 -4.08 -6.07
N ALA A 132 11.54 -4.99 -5.10
CA ALA A 132 12.74 -5.76 -4.88
C ALA A 132 12.67 -7.10 -5.59
N THR A 133 13.71 -7.42 -6.35
CA THR A 133 13.85 -8.71 -7.05
C THR A 133 15.09 -9.46 -6.58
N LEU A 134 15.03 -10.79 -6.65
CA LEU A 134 16.17 -11.67 -6.39
C LEU A 134 16.33 -12.65 -7.54
N ASN A 135 17.35 -12.44 -8.37
CA ASN A 135 17.63 -13.28 -9.54
C ASN A 135 19.04 -13.88 -9.42
N ASN A 136 19.13 -15.22 -9.32
CA ASN A 136 20.40 -15.94 -9.23
C ASN A 136 21.34 -15.39 -8.13
N GLY A 137 20.77 -14.95 -7.00
CA GLY A 137 21.51 -14.37 -5.87
C GLY A 137 21.85 -12.87 -6.00
N VAL A 138 21.50 -12.25 -7.13
CA VAL A 138 21.62 -10.80 -7.32
C VAL A 138 20.32 -10.13 -6.88
N PHE A 139 20.42 -9.28 -5.87
CA PHE A 139 19.32 -8.44 -5.41
C PHE A 139 19.28 -7.15 -6.22
N SER A 140 18.10 -6.74 -6.69
CA SER A 140 17.93 -5.45 -7.36
C SER A 140 16.67 -4.73 -6.89
N LEU A 141 16.72 -3.40 -6.91
CA LEU A 141 15.55 -2.54 -6.81
C LEU A 141 15.19 -2.02 -8.19
N GLN A 142 13.89 -2.04 -8.51
CA GLN A 142 13.36 -1.63 -9.81
C GLN A 142 12.09 -0.79 -9.62
N ASP A 143 11.87 0.21 -10.47
CA ASP A 143 10.66 1.04 -10.47
C ASP A 143 9.68 0.65 -11.60
N ASP A 144 9.84 -0.56 -12.19
CA ASP A 144 8.99 -1.12 -13.25
C ASP A 144 7.49 -1.02 -12.95
N LEU A 145 7.12 -1.20 -11.69
CA LEU A 145 5.73 -1.19 -11.24
C LEU A 145 5.26 0.20 -10.78
N ASN A 146 6.13 1.21 -10.79
CA ASN A 146 5.72 2.58 -10.54
C ASN A 146 5.03 3.16 -11.77
N LEU A 147 3.70 3.34 -11.71
CA LEU A 147 2.88 3.77 -12.85
C LEU A 147 3.09 5.24 -13.26
N TYR A 148 3.79 6.01 -12.43
CA TYR A 148 3.88 7.46 -12.55
C TYR A 148 5.31 7.96 -12.80
N THR A 149 6.15 7.11 -13.37
CA THR A 149 7.49 7.49 -13.83
C THR A 149 7.43 7.92 -15.29
N LEU A 150 8.07 9.04 -15.61
CA LEU A 150 8.17 9.52 -17.00
C LEU A 150 9.21 8.77 -17.83
N ASP A 151 10.18 8.12 -17.20
CA ASP A 151 11.22 7.40 -17.93
C ASP A 151 10.59 6.16 -18.59
N PRO A 152 10.63 6.05 -19.93
CA PRO A 152 10.17 4.84 -20.61
C PRO A 152 11.05 3.63 -20.28
N ASN A 153 12.25 3.84 -19.75
CA ASN A 153 13.11 2.79 -19.24
C ASN A 153 13.04 2.75 -17.72
N PRO A 154 12.62 1.61 -17.13
CA PRO A 154 12.61 1.46 -15.69
C PRO A 154 14.03 1.57 -15.12
N LYS A 155 14.17 2.30 -14.01
CA LYS A 155 15.42 2.35 -13.27
C LYS A 155 15.63 1.02 -12.57
N GLN A 156 16.86 0.51 -12.65
CA GLN A 156 17.28 -0.68 -11.94
C GLN A 156 18.58 -0.42 -11.19
N ILE A 157 18.57 -0.65 -9.88
CA ILE A 157 19.73 -0.55 -9.00
C ILE A 157 20.09 -1.96 -8.53
N SER A 158 21.27 -2.43 -8.94
CA SER A 158 21.79 -3.72 -8.49
C SER A 158 22.59 -3.56 -7.20
N MET A 159 22.26 -4.37 -6.21
CA MET A 159 22.96 -4.37 -4.93
C MET A 159 24.15 -5.34 -4.96
N PRO A 160 25.10 -5.22 -4.01
CA PRO A 160 26.19 -6.19 -3.88
C PRO A 160 25.67 -7.63 -3.73
N PRO A 161 26.49 -8.67 -4.02
CA PRO A 161 26.09 -10.05 -3.77
C PRO A 161 25.76 -10.30 -2.29
N LEU A 162 24.65 -11.00 -2.02
CA LEU A 162 24.25 -11.35 -0.66
C LEU A 162 25.26 -12.31 -0.01
N VAL A 163 25.63 -12.03 1.25
CA VAL A 163 26.55 -12.87 2.03
C VAL A 163 25.77 -13.58 3.12
N THR A 164 25.83 -14.91 3.13
CA THR A 164 25.13 -15.74 4.13
C THR A 164 26.02 -15.93 5.36
N LEU A 165 25.52 -15.54 6.54
CA LEU A 165 26.22 -15.78 7.80
C LEU A 165 26.17 -17.28 8.19
N PRO A 166 27.12 -17.79 8.99
CA PRO A 166 27.11 -19.18 9.46
C PRO A 166 25.78 -19.56 10.15
N GLY A 167 25.13 -20.63 9.69
CA GLY A 167 23.83 -21.06 10.23
C GLY A 167 22.65 -20.14 9.88
N CYS A 168 22.79 -19.29 8.87
CA CYS A 168 21.70 -18.50 8.26
C CYS A 168 21.41 -19.00 6.83
N GLN A 169 20.43 -18.37 6.17
CA GLN A 169 20.12 -18.56 4.76
C GLN A 169 19.65 -17.23 4.14
N THR A 170 19.88 -17.03 2.84
CA THR A 170 19.51 -15.80 2.11
C THR A 170 18.60 -16.05 0.90
N GLN A 171 18.05 -17.26 0.78
CA GLN A 171 17.22 -17.70 -0.35
C GLN A 171 15.72 -17.42 -0.14
N VAL A 172 15.27 -17.41 1.12
CA VAL A 172 13.88 -17.15 1.51
C VAL A 172 13.81 -15.80 2.21
N VAL A 173 13.38 -14.78 1.46
CA VAL A 173 13.14 -13.41 1.95
C VAL A 173 11.73 -13.32 2.53
N THR A 174 11.57 -12.67 3.69
CA THR A 174 10.25 -12.39 4.26
C THR A 174 9.67 -11.09 3.72
N ASN A 175 10.46 -10.02 3.65
CA ASN A 175 10.19 -8.80 2.88
C ASN A 175 11.43 -7.89 2.82
N VAL A 176 11.25 -6.73 2.19
CA VAL A 176 12.19 -5.61 2.10
C VAL A 176 11.53 -4.35 2.67
N SER A 177 12.34 -3.43 3.19
CA SER A 177 11.94 -2.10 3.64
C SER A 177 13.04 -1.09 3.35
N MET A 178 12.69 0.19 3.24
CA MET A 178 13.62 1.28 2.97
C MET A 178 13.46 2.42 3.97
N SER A 179 14.55 3.15 4.26
CA SER A 179 14.51 4.28 5.18
C SER A 179 14.01 5.59 4.57
N SER A 180 14.04 5.71 3.24
CA SER A 180 13.51 6.86 2.50
C SER A 180 12.66 6.38 1.32
N SER A 181 11.99 7.33 0.65
CA SER A 181 11.15 7.03 -0.51
C SER A 181 11.93 6.63 -1.76
N SER A 182 13.22 6.95 -1.84
CA SER A 182 14.04 6.71 -3.03
C SER A 182 15.38 6.04 -2.65
N PRO A 183 15.73 4.91 -3.27
CA PRO A 183 17.02 4.26 -3.06
C PRO A 183 18.21 5.03 -3.64
N GLU A 184 17.92 6.08 -4.42
CA GLU A 184 18.91 7.00 -4.98
C GLU A 184 19.34 8.08 -3.97
N ASP A 185 18.57 8.28 -2.88
CA ASP A 185 18.96 9.22 -1.84
C ASP A 185 20.25 8.73 -1.15
N ASP A 186 21.21 9.64 -0.94
CA ASP A 186 22.54 9.33 -0.38
C ASP A 186 22.47 8.59 0.98
N ASP A 187 21.48 8.94 1.80
CA ASP A 187 21.28 8.36 3.13
C ASP A 187 20.26 7.19 3.16
N CYS A 188 19.69 6.80 2.00
CA CYS A 188 18.78 5.68 1.94
C CYS A 188 19.47 4.38 2.32
N ILE A 189 18.88 3.65 3.27
CA ILE A 189 19.27 2.29 3.64
C ILE A 189 18.15 1.35 3.18
N VAL A 190 18.56 0.26 2.54
CA VAL A 190 17.69 -0.86 2.19
C VAL A 190 17.91 -1.98 3.19
N ALA A 191 16.82 -2.47 3.77
CA ALA A 191 16.82 -3.61 4.66
C ALA A 191 16.16 -4.83 4.01
N VAL A 192 16.85 -5.97 4.05
CA VAL A 192 16.33 -7.26 3.58
C VAL A 192 16.25 -8.22 4.76
N LYS A 193 15.04 -8.72 5.05
CA LYS A 193 14.83 -9.71 6.10
C LYS A 193 14.64 -11.09 5.49
N PHE A 194 15.34 -12.07 6.03
CA PHE A 194 15.25 -13.47 5.59
C PHE A 194 14.51 -14.32 6.63
N SER A 195 13.92 -15.44 6.19
CA SER A 195 13.46 -16.47 7.11
C SER A 195 14.65 -17.00 7.92
N GLY A 196 14.61 -16.85 9.24
CA GLY A 196 15.73 -17.16 10.12
C GLY A 196 16.44 -15.92 10.70
N PRO A 197 17.66 -16.11 11.23
CA PRO A 197 18.34 -15.13 12.08
C PRO A 197 19.05 -14.00 11.34
N GLN A 198 18.81 -13.75 10.04
CA GLN A 198 19.58 -12.75 9.30
C GLN A 198 18.74 -11.55 8.85
N LEU A 199 19.26 -10.36 9.15
CA LEU A 199 18.86 -9.07 8.59
C LEU A 199 20.09 -8.49 7.87
N SER A 200 19.92 -7.99 6.64
CA SER A 200 21.00 -7.38 5.87
C SER A 200 20.63 -5.95 5.52
N LEU A 201 21.56 -5.02 5.76
CA LEU A 201 21.42 -3.59 5.50
C LEU A 201 22.45 -3.13 4.46
N CYS A 202 22.07 -2.24 3.56
CA CYS A 202 22.98 -1.66 2.57
C CYS A 202 22.48 -0.28 2.10
N ARG A 203 23.39 0.67 1.93
CA ARG A 203 23.13 1.94 1.24
C ARG A 203 23.39 1.80 -0.27
N PRO A 204 22.37 1.87 -1.13
CA PRO A 204 22.56 1.65 -2.56
C PRO A 204 23.55 2.63 -3.21
N ALA A 205 23.59 3.88 -2.76
CA ALA A 205 24.46 4.93 -3.32
C ALA A 205 25.94 4.81 -2.91
N HIS A 206 26.27 4.07 -1.85
CA HIS A 206 27.59 4.15 -1.21
C HIS A 206 28.23 2.82 -0.83
N ASP A 207 27.44 1.83 -0.44
CA ASP A 207 27.97 0.61 0.15
C ASP A 207 28.32 -0.41 -0.94
N SER A 208 29.58 -0.86 -0.98
CA SER A 208 30.02 -1.95 -1.86
C SER A 208 29.74 -3.35 -1.29
N SER A 209 29.17 -3.45 -0.08
CA SER A 209 28.91 -4.71 0.61
C SER A 209 27.77 -4.58 1.62
N TRP A 210 27.08 -5.69 1.89
CA TRP A 210 26.04 -5.74 2.92
C TRP A 210 26.61 -5.72 4.33
N THR A 211 25.99 -4.94 5.21
CA THR A 211 26.12 -5.10 6.66
C THR A 211 25.14 -6.19 7.11
N ASN A 212 25.66 -7.36 7.48
CA ASN A 212 24.86 -8.51 7.86
C ASN A 212 24.77 -8.63 9.37
N ILE A 213 23.54 -8.62 9.90
CA ILE A 213 23.24 -8.66 11.33
C ILE A 213 22.64 -10.02 11.66
N ARG A 214 23.22 -10.71 12.65
CA ARG A 214 22.66 -11.94 13.21
C ARG A 214 21.72 -11.61 14.38
N ILE A 215 20.44 -11.87 14.19
CA ILE A 215 19.41 -11.80 15.22
C ILE A 215 19.49 -13.07 16.06
N THR A 216 19.66 -12.90 17.37
CA THR A 216 19.84 -14.01 18.31
C THR A 216 18.53 -14.58 18.82
N ASP A 217 17.48 -13.76 18.92
CA ASP A 217 16.18 -14.17 19.43
C ASP A 217 15.35 -14.87 18.33
N PRO A 218 15.02 -16.17 18.49
CA PRO A 218 14.24 -16.95 17.53
C PRO A 218 12.85 -16.39 17.25
N MET A 219 12.28 -15.58 18.15
CA MET A 219 10.96 -14.99 17.95
C MET A 219 10.90 -14.07 16.72
N PHE A 220 12.05 -13.58 16.24
CA PHE A 220 12.11 -12.72 15.05
C PHE A 220 12.43 -13.45 13.73
N PHE A 221 12.54 -14.78 13.75
CA PHE A 221 13.01 -15.52 12.58
C PHE A 221 12.01 -15.45 11.41
N THR A 222 10.72 -15.40 11.69
CA THR A 222 9.66 -15.29 10.67
C THR A 222 9.15 -13.87 10.48
N SER A 223 9.76 -12.89 11.13
CA SER A 223 9.29 -11.50 11.11
C SER A 223 9.51 -10.82 9.77
N ARG A 224 8.67 -9.81 9.52
CA ARG A 224 8.88 -8.79 8.49
C ARG A 224 9.60 -7.58 9.09
N VAL A 225 10.31 -6.84 8.25
CA VAL A 225 11.01 -5.59 8.57
C VAL A 225 10.24 -4.39 8.04
N MET A 226 10.17 -3.33 8.82
CA MET A 226 9.72 -2.00 8.37
C MET A 226 10.68 -0.94 8.89
N PHE A 227 10.73 0.22 8.26
CA PHE A 227 11.47 1.36 8.81
C PHE A 227 10.55 2.14 9.74
N SER A 228 10.92 2.25 11.01
CA SER A 228 10.17 3.03 11.99
C SER A 228 10.66 4.48 11.93
N THR A 229 9.83 5.37 11.41
CA THR A 229 10.08 6.81 11.39
C THR A 229 10.20 7.36 12.81
N ARG A 230 9.44 6.79 13.74
CA ARG A 230 9.46 7.18 15.14
C ARG A 230 10.79 6.87 15.82
N ASN A 231 11.38 5.72 15.54
CA ASN A 231 12.62 5.29 16.16
C ASN A 231 13.87 5.54 15.29
N GLN A 232 13.69 5.91 14.02
CA GLN A 232 14.74 6.02 13.01
C GLN A 232 15.56 4.72 12.89
N MET A 233 14.87 3.57 12.94
CA MET A 233 15.47 2.24 12.96
C MET A 233 14.60 1.22 12.22
N PHE A 234 15.23 0.19 11.66
CA PHE A 234 14.51 -0.95 11.09
C PHE A 234 13.93 -1.81 12.20
N THR A 235 12.61 -1.94 12.22
CA THR A 235 11.86 -2.60 13.28
C THR A 235 11.26 -3.91 12.79
N LEU A 236 11.45 -4.96 13.58
CA LEU A 236 10.85 -6.27 13.43
C LEU A 236 9.82 -6.48 14.54
N LEU A 237 8.70 -7.09 14.20
CA LEU A 237 7.72 -7.55 15.17
C LEU A 237 7.91 -9.04 15.46
N ALA A 238 8.11 -9.42 16.72
CA ALA A 238 8.27 -10.80 17.15
C ALA A 238 7.00 -11.63 16.85
N SER A 239 7.17 -12.93 16.61
CA SER A 239 6.07 -13.87 16.49
C SER A 239 5.10 -13.76 17.67
N GLY A 240 3.80 -13.72 17.38
CA GLY A 240 2.73 -13.45 18.36
C GLY A 240 2.44 -11.96 18.61
N GLY A 241 3.37 -11.06 18.22
CA GLY A 241 3.19 -9.61 18.30
C GLY A 241 3.36 -9.02 19.70
N HIS A 242 4.14 -9.67 20.58
CA HIS A 242 4.34 -9.22 21.97
C HIS A 242 5.62 -8.41 22.21
N HIS A 243 6.53 -8.40 21.25
CA HIS A 243 7.78 -7.67 21.34
C HIS A 243 8.11 -7.06 19.99
N THR A 244 8.72 -5.88 20.00
CA THR A 244 9.40 -5.31 18.85
C THR A 244 10.90 -5.30 19.12
N GLY A 245 11.66 -5.49 18.04
CA GLY A 245 13.09 -5.22 18.06
C GLY A 245 13.39 -4.22 16.97
N SER A 246 14.24 -3.25 17.26
CA SER A 246 14.67 -2.23 16.30
C SER A 246 16.18 -2.29 16.17
N TRP A 247 16.68 -2.24 14.94
CA TRP A 247 18.09 -2.30 14.60
C TRP A 247 18.47 -1.11 13.71
N ASP A 248 19.61 -0.51 14.01
CA ASP A 248 20.39 0.27 13.05
C ASP A 248 21.74 -0.42 12.82
N LEU A 249 22.67 0.24 12.10
CA LEU A 249 24.00 -0.30 11.81
C LEU A 249 24.89 -0.51 13.06
N HIS A 250 24.58 0.15 14.18
CA HIS A 250 25.44 0.24 15.37
C HIS A 250 24.77 -0.20 16.68
N LYS A 251 23.44 -0.21 16.72
CA LYS A 251 22.63 -0.32 17.93
C LYS A 251 21.40 -1.18 17.67
N HIS A 252 20.87 -1.74 18.74
CA HIS A 252 19.57 -2.38 18.74
C HIS A 252 18.81 -2.05 20.03
N LYS A 253 17.49 -2.06 19.93
CA LYS A 253 16.57 -1.83 21.04
C LYS A 253 15.47 -2.88 21.01
N LEU A 254 15.20 -3.51 22.16
CA LEU A 254 14.04 -4.37 22.34
C LEU A 254 12.98 -3.61 23.13
N GLN A 255 11.72 -3.77 22.74
CA GLN A 255 10.58 -3.22 23.47
C GLN A 255 9.50 -4.29 23.59
N LYS A 256 8.96 -4.44 24.79
CA LYS A 256 7.80 -5.29 25.05
C LYS A 256 6.53 -4.49 24.75
N LEU A 257 5.58 -5.13 24.07
CA LEU A 257 4.27 -4.56 23.84
C LEU A 257 3.32 -4.98 24.98
N HIS A 258 2.78 -3.98 25.66
CA HIS A 258 1.88 -4.15 26.80
C HIS A 258 0.44 -4.04 26.31
N PHE A 259 -0.18 -5.18 26.03
CA PHE A 259 -1.58 -5.23 25.63
C PHE A 259 -2.46 -4.81 26.81
N GLN A 260 -3.18 -3.72 26.62
CA GLN A 260 -4.17 -3.22 27.57
C GLN A 260 -5.47 -4.02 27.46
N ASP A 261 -6.39 -3.82 28.39
CA ASP A 261 -7.64 -4.58 28.51
C ASP A 261 -8.32 -4.81 27.16
N PHE A 262 -8.22 -6.05 26.68
CA PHE A 262 -8.82 -6.46 25.42
C PHE A 262 -10.26 -6.90 25.71
N PRO A 263 -11.28 -6.20 25.17
CA PRO A 263 -12.67 -6.55 25.41
C PRO A 263 -13.00 -7.87 24.70
N PHE A 264 -12.83 -8.98 25.41
CA PHE A 264 -13.16 -10.31 24.92
C PHE A 264 -14.67 -10.42 24.73
N THR A 265 -15.07 -10.73 23.50
CA THR A 265 -16.41 -11.21 23.18
C THR A 265 -16.33 -12.66 22.74
N LYS A 266 -17.43 -13.40 22.84
CA LYS A 266 -17.48 -14.79 22.35
C LYS A 266 -17.01 -14.88 20.89
N THR A 267 -17.51 -13.99 20.03
CA THR A 267 -17.10 -13.90 18.63
C THR A 267 -15.60 -13.71 18.44
N ARG A 268 -14.95 -12.84 19.24
CA ARG A 268 -13.50 -12.60 19.16
C ARG A 268 -12.70 -13.81 19.65
N ALA A 269 -13.15 -14.45 20.73
CA ALA A 269 -12.53 -15.69 21.22
C ALA A 269 -12.61 -16.80 20.16
N ASP A 270 -13.79 -17.01 19.57
CA ASP A 270 -14.01 -18.02 18.53
C ASP A 270 -13.09 -17.81 17.31
N ILE A 271 -12.85 -16.55 16.90
CA ILE A 271 -11.90 -16.22 15.83
C ILE A 271 -10.49 -16.60 16.24
N ILE A 272 -10.03 -16.14 17.41
CA ILE A 272 -8.67 -16.38 17.90
C ILE A 272 -8.39 -17.89 17.98
N ASP A 273 -9.35 -18.68 18.48
CA ASP A 273 -9.18 -20.11 18.71
C ASP A 273 -9.22 -20.95 17.42
N SER A 274 -9.86 -20.46 16.35
CA SER A 274 -10.12 -21.22 15.12
C SER A 274 -9.30 -20.78 13.90
N THR A 275 -8.38 -19.83 14.06
CA THR A 275 -7.65 -19.19 12.94
C THR A 275 -6.15 -19.05 13.18
N TYR A 276 -5.41 -18.91 12.09
CA TYR A 276 -4.03 -18.46 12.13
C TYR A 276 -3.98 -16.93 12.15
N CYS A 277 -3.03 -16.36 12.87
CA CYS A 277 -2.87 -14.91 12.99
C CYS A 277 -1.54 -14.48 12.34
N THR A 278 -1.62 -13.57 11.38
CA THR A 278 -0.48 -12.80 10.91
C THR A 278 -0.48 -11.43 11.57
N GLN A 279 0.71 -10.89 11.84
CA GLN A 279 0.85 -9.59 12.49
C GLN A 279 1.59 -8.61 11.58
N HIS A 280 1.07 -7.39 11.50
CA HIS A 280 1.64 -6.31 10.68
C HIS A 280 1.79 -5.06 11.54
N LEU A 281 2.99 -4.52 11.57
CA LEU A 281 3.27 -3.22 12.17
C LEU A 281 3.17 -2.16 11.07
N VAL A 282 2.55 -1.02 11.37
CA VAL A 282 2.43 0.10 10.43
C VAL A 282 2.53 1.41 11.19
N GLU A 283 3.15 2.42 10.57
CA GLU A 283 3.28 3.77 11.13
C GLU A 283 2.68 4.81 10.17
N THR A 284 2.11 5.87 10.74
CA THR A 284 1.76 7.08 10.00
C THR A 284 2.98 7.97 9.85
N SER A 285 2.95 8.90 8.89
CA SER A 285 3.98 9.94 8.76
C SER A 285 4.08 10.85 10.00
N GLY A 286 3.02 10.93 10.80
CA GLY A 286 2.99 11.62 12.10
C GLY A 286 3.57 10.82 13.27
N GLY A 287 4.05 9.60 13.04
CA GLY A 287 4.66 8.74 14.05
C GLY A 287 3.67 7.97 14.93
N GLU A 288 2.38 7.94 14.57
CA GLU A 288 1.41 7.03 15.21
C GLU A 288 1.66 5.61 14.71
N ALA A 289 1.71 4.64 15.63
CA ALA A 289 1.98 3.24 15.31
C ALA A 289 0.75 2.38 15.57
N PHE A 290 0.51 1.41 14.68
CA PHE A 290 -0.56 0.43 14.81
C PHE A 290 -0.01 -0.98 14.61
N LEU A 291 -0.49 -1.90 15.44
CA LEU A 291 -0.35 -3.34 15.24
C LEU A 291 -1.67 -3.89 14.72
N VAL A 292 -1.62 -4.50 13.56
CA VAL A 292 -2.75 -5.19 12.94
C VAL A 292 -2.57 -6.69 13.09
N LYS A 293 -3.50 -7.34 13.79
CA LYS A 293 -3.61 -8.80 13.86
C LYS A 293 -4.67 -9.25 12.85
N TRP A 294 -4.21 -9.93 11.80
CA TRP A 294 -5.04 -10.41 10.71
C TRP A 294 -5.25 -11.92 10.85
N TYR A 295 -6.51 -12.31 11.04
CA TYR A 295 -6.93 -13.67 11.35
C TYR A 295 -7.50 -14.37 10.11
N VAL A 296 -6.89 -15.49 9.76
CA VAL A 296 -7.22 -16.25 8.55
C VAL A 296 -7.48 -17.71 8.87
N HIS A 297 -8.48 -18.30 8.21
CA HIS A 297 -8.82 -19.71 8.35
C HIS A 297 -8.41 -20.46 7.09
N SER A 298 -7.65 -21.55 7.25
CA SER A 298 -7.41 -22.52 6.16
C SER A 298 -8.38 -23.68 6.31
N THR A 299 -9.15 -23.99 5.25
CA THR A 299 -9.95 -25.21 5.24
C THR A 299 -9.03 -26.44 5.16
N LYS A 300 -9.37 -27.52 5.87
CA LYS A 300 -8.53 -28.73 5.98
C LYS A 300 -8.24 -29.42 4.65
N ASP A 301 -9.08 -29.20 3.63
CA ASP A 301 -8.99 -29.89 2.33
C ASP A 301 -8.29 -29.08 1.24
N ASP A 302 -7.95 -27.81 1.48
CA ASP A 302 -7.24 -26.97 0.52
C ASP A 302 -6.43 -25.89 1.24
N ALA A 303 -5.12 -26.12 1.35
CA ALA A 303 -4.17 -25.17 1.94
C ALA A 303 -4.05 -23.86 1.12
N ARG A 304 -4.64 -23.79 -0.07
CA ARG A 304 -4.72 -22.58 -0.90
C ARG A 304 -6.05 -21.83 -0.74
N ASN A 305 -6.98 -22.33 0.07
CA ASN A 305 -8.24 -21.65 0.34
C ASN A 305 -8.22 -21.03 1.74
N VAL A 306 -7.34 -20.04 1.88
CA VAL A 306 -7.19 -19.22 3.09
C VAL A 306 -8.19 -18.07 3.01
N LYS A 307 -9.11 -17.97 3.98
CA LYS A 307 -10.10 -16.89 4.03
C LYS A 307 -9.93 -16.03 5.27
N THR A 308 -10.02 -14.73 5.11
CA THR A 308 -10.06 -13.80 6.23
C THR A 308 -11.32 -14.03 7.07
N ARG A 309 -11.12 -14.14 8.38
CA ARG A 309 -12.20 -14.23 9.37
C ARG A 309 -12.34 -12.96 10.18
N GLY A 310 -11.27 -12.18 10.26
CA GLY A 310 -11.35 -10.83 10.77
C GLY A 310 -9.99 -10.19 10.99
N LEU A 311 -10.04 -8.96 11.46
CA LEU A 311 -8.89 -8.11 11.69
C LEU A 311 -9.07 -7.33 12.98
N MET A 312 -8.03 -7.27 13.79
CA MET A 312 -8.01 -6.48 15.03
C MET A 312 -6.87 -5.47 14.96
N VAL A 313 -7.16 -4.23 15.33
CA VAL A 313 -6.18 -3.14 15.33
C VAL A 313 -5.87 -2.75 16.77
N PHE A 314 -4.59 -2.54 17.04
CA PHE A 314 -4.10 -2.04 18.31
C PHE A 314 -3.29 -0.78 18.06
N LYS A 315 -3.67 0.35 18.67
CA LYS A 315 -2.87 1.57 18.67
C LYS A 315 -1.71 1.39 19.65
N ILE A 316 -0.48 1.68 19.22
CA ILE A 316 0.72 1.56 20.02
C ILE A 316 1.22 2.95 20.39
N ASP A 317 1.32 3.21 21.69
CA ASP A 317 1.85 4.47 22.21
C ASP A 317 3.37 4.48 22.34
N GLN A 318 3.91 5.53 22.97
CA GLN A 318 5.35 5.68 23.09
C GLN A 318 6.02 4.65 24.02
N ASP A 319 5.32 4.23 25.04
CA ASP A 319 5.84 3.29 26.04
C ASP A 319 5.69 1.83 25.59
N GLY A 320 4.95 1.60 24.50
CA GLY A 320 4.69 0.28 23.94
C GLY A 320 3.37 -0.31 24.45
N ASN A 321 2.48 0.52 25.00
CA ASN A 321 1.13 0.08 25.32
C ASN A 321 0.35 -0.11 24.02
N ALA A 322 -0.17 -1.31 23.83
CA ALA A 322 -0.99 -1.69 22.68
C ALA A 322 -2.46 -1.72 23.12
N VAL A 323 -3.23 -0.70 22.72
CA VAL A 323 -4.64 -0.54 23.07
C VAL A 323 -5.49 -0.97 21.89
N PHE A 324 -6.38 -1.95 22.09
CA PHE A 324 -7.32 -2.35 21.06
C PHE A 324 -8.21 -1.16 20.64
N THR A 325 -8.36 -0.95 19.34
CA THR A 325 -9.25 0.07 18.81
C THR A 325 -10.14 -0.48 17.69
N GLN A 326 -11.34 0.05 17.65
CA GLN A 326 -12.33 -0.15 16.58
C GLN A 326 -12.43 1.06 15.66
N ASP A 327 -11.67 2.11 15.98
CA ASP A 327 -11.66 3.38 15.27
C ASP A 327 -10.21 3.86 15.14
N ILE A 328 -9.72 3.93 13.90
CA ILE A 328 -8.41 4.52 13.56
C ILE A 328 -8.54 5.98 13.10
N GLY A 329 -9.74 6.56 13.17
CA GLY A 329 -10.03 7.94 12.79
C GLY A 329 -10.05 8.16 11.28
N ASP A 330 -9.53 9.30 10.84
CA ASP A 330 -9.40 9.66 9.41
C ASP A 330 -8.34 8.84 8.66
N LEU A 331 -7.95 7.66 9.16
CA LEU A 331 -6.86 6.87 8.59
C LEU A 331 -7.37 5.70 7.77
N ASN A 332 -6.55 5.34 6.78
CA ASN A 332 -6.59 4.06 6.09
C ASN A 332 -5.28 3.32 6.32
N ILE A 333 -5.36 2.01 6.52
CA ILE A 333 -4.18 1.12 6.60
C ILE A 333 -4.17 0.21 5.38
N PHE A 334 -3.02 0.10 4.71
CA PHE A 334 -2.83 -0.76 3.54
C PHE A 334 -1.82 -1.88 3.87
N ILE A 335 -2.27 -3.13 3.76
CA ILE A 335 -1.46 -4.33 4.06
C ILE A 335 -1.35 -5.18 2.81
N SER A 336 -0.13 -5.52 2.42
CA SER A 336 0.14 -6.39 1.28
C SER A 336 1.43 -7.16 1.47
N LYS A 337 2.04 -7.64 0.38
CA LYS A 337 3.44 -8.10 0.39
C LYS A 337 4.46 -6.97 0.35
N ALA A 338 4.02 -5.74 0.06
CA ALA A 338 4.83 -4.54 0.22
C ALA A 338 4.94 -4.16 1.71
N GLU A 339 5.85 -3.23 2.00
CA GLU A 339 5.86 -2.52 3.28
C GLU A 339 4.49 -1.87 3.53
N PRO A 340 3.82 -2.15 4.67
CA PRO A 340 2.53 -1.55 5.01
C PRO A 340 2.64 -0.03 5.13
N PHE A 341 1.58 0.70 4.79
CA PHE A 341 1.54 2.15 4.92
C PHE A 341 0.16 2.65 5.36
N CYS A 342 0.14 3.87 5.91
CA CYS A 342 -1.08 4.57 6.28
C CYS A 342 -1.29 5.82 5.42
N LEU A 343 -2.56 6.14 5.14
CA LEU A 343 -2.97 7.40 4.50
C LEU A 343 -4.06 8.09 5.34
N SER A 344 -4.15 9.41 5.22
CA SER A 344 -5.31 10.17 5.69
C SER A 344 -6.39 10.17 4.61
N ALA A 345 -7.57 9.63 4.92
CA ALA A 345 -8.70 9.50 4.00
C ALA A 345 -9.12 10.87 3.44
N SER A 346 -9.17 11.90 4.29
CA SER A 346 -9.48 13.27 3.87
C SER A 346 -8.51 13.87 2.85
N SER A 347 -7.28 13.34 2.75
CA SER A 347 -6.29 13.77 1.74
C SER A 347 -6.52 13.14 0.36
N TYR A 348 -7.36 12.11 0.25
CA TYR A 348 -7.56 11.33 -0.98
C TYR A 348 -9.05 11.12 -1.25
N PRO A 349 -9.68 11.97 -2.08
CA PRO A 349 -11.09 11.85 -2.41
C PRO A 349 -11.46 10.43 -2.86
N GLY A 350 -12.48 9.85 -2.23
CA GLY A 350 -12.95 8.49 -2.51
C GLY A 350 -12.38 7.41 -1.60
N LEU A 351 -11.47 7.73 -0.66
CA LEU A 351 -11.22 6.85 0.47
C LEU A 351 -12.23 7.14 1.60
N ASP A 352 -12.75 6.08 2.21
CA ASP A 352 -13.56 6.20 3.42
C ASP A 352 -12.64 6.09 4.64
N PRO A 353 -12.84 6.90 5.69
CA PRO A 353 -12.05 6.80 6.91
C PRO A 353 -12.32 5.48 7.64
N ASN A 354 -11.43 5.14 8.57
CA ASN A 354 -11.55 3.93 9.40
C ASN A 354 -11.59 2.61 8.61
N GLU A 355 -10.78 2.49 7.55
CA GLU A 355 -10.71 1.26 6.74
C GLU A 355 -9.31 0.66 6.67
N VAL A 356 -9.26 -0.67 6.74
CA VAL A 356 -8.05 -1.46 6.51
C VAL A 356 -8.19 -2.23 5.21
N TYR A 357 -7.40 -1.84 4.22
CA TYR A 357 -7.27 -2.50 2.92
C TYR A 357 -6.20 -3.58 3.01
N PHE A 358 -6.51 -4.78 2.53
CA PHE A 358 -5.56 -5.89 2.54
C PHE A 358 -5.59 -6.68 1.24
N VAL A 359 -4.44 -7.24 0.89
CA VAL A 359 -4.29 -8.19 -0.21
C VAL A 359 -3.34 -9.31 0.17
N ASP A 360 -3.74 -10.54 -0.12
CA ASP A 360 -2.90 -11.74 -0.20
C ASP A 360 -3.12 -12.43 -1.55
N TYR A 361 -2.48 -13.58 -1.78
CA TYR A 361 -2.58 -14.34 -3.03
C TYR A 361 -4.01 -14.67 -3.46
N ASP A 362 -4.86 -15.04 -2.51
CA ASP A 362 -6.19 -15.57 -2.78
C ASP A 362 -7.32 -14.65 -2.29
N GLU A 363 -6.99 -13.48 -1.76
CA GLU A 363 -7.97 -12.54 -1.22
C GLU A 363 -7.54 -11.08 -1.31
N ILE A 364 -8.39 -10.22 -1.85
CA ILE A 364 -8.34 -8.76 -1.65
C ILE A 364 -9.58 -8.37 -0.86
N GLY A 365 -9.44 -7.47 0.11
CA GLY A 365 -10.60 -6.93 0.79
C GLY A 365 -10.36 -5.64 1.55
N VAL A 366 -11.45 -5.18 2.13
CA VAL A 366 -11.49 -4.04 3.06
C VAL A 366 -12.28 -4.44 4.30
N ILE A 367 -11.80 -4.00 5.46
CA ILE A 367 -12.45 -4.18 6.76
C ILE A 367 -12.50 -2.84 7.48
N ASP A 368 -13.67 -2.52 8.02
CA ASP A 368 -13.81 -1.49 9.04
C ASP A 368 -13.50 -2.12 10.41
N PRO A 369 -12.52 -1.62 11.18
CA PRO A 369 -12.19 -2.15 12.51
C PRO A 369 -13.36 -2.19 13.52
N SER A 370 -14.42 -1.41 13.30
CA SER A 370 -15.67 -1.45 14.10
C SER A 370 -16.50 -2.69 13.82
N GLU A 371 -16.38 -3.25 12.62
CA GLU A 371 -17.00 -4.50 12.18
C GLU A 371 -15.94 -5.54 11.80
N PRO A 372 -15.11 -6.00 12.77
CA PRO A 372 -13.87 -6.73 12.49
C PRO A 372 -14.06 -8.08 11.79
N THR A 373 -15.28 -8.60 11.71
CA THR A 373 -15.65 -9.84 11.02
C THR A 373 -16.39 -9.63 9.71
N ASN A 374 -16.84 -8.41 9.44
CA ASN A 374 -17.57 -8.10 8.22
C ASN A 374 -16.57 -7.78 7.12
N THR A 375 -16.13 -8.80 6.40
CA THR A 375 -15.09 -8.66 5.38
C THR A 375 -15.71 -8.58 4.00
N SER A 376 -15.45 -7.49 3.26
CA SER A 376 -15.81 -7.42 1.85
C SER A 376 -14.62 -7.92 1.04
N THR A 377 -14.66 -9.19 0.65
CA THR A 377 -13.52 -9.84 -0.02
C THR A 377 -13.88 -10.37 -1.39
N VAL A 378 -12.89 -10.37 -2.29
CA VAL A 378 -12.95 -10.98 -3.61
C VAL A 378 -11.71 -11.81 -3.82
N ASN A 379 -11.90 -13.00 -4.41
CA ASN A 379 -10.76 -13.85 -4.79
C ASN A 379 -10.06 -13.25 -6.02
N PRO A 380 -8.80 -12.78 -5.88
CA PRO A 380 -8.02 -12.19 -6.94
C PRO A 380 -7.23 -13.30 -7.63
N ALA A 381 -7.92 -14.30 -8.21
CA ALA A 381 -7.32 -15.47 -8.87
C ALA A 381 -6.28 -15.17 -9.96
N LEU A 382 -5.95 -13.89 -10.18
CA LEU A 382 -5.17 -13.31 -11.25
C LEU A 382 -4.18 -12.21 -10.77
N THR A 383 -4.02 -11.94 -9.46
CA THR A 383 -2.95 -11.00 -9.05
C THR A 383 -1.59 -11.69 -9.14
N SER A 384 -0.81 -11.26 -10.12
CA SER A 384 0.58 -11.67 -10.31
C SER A 384 1.52 -10.92 -9.36
N ALA A 385 1.02 -9.85 -8.71
CA ALA A 385 1.78 -8.91 -7.91
C ALA A 385 0.90 -8.31 -6.79
N PRO A 386 0.65 -9.02 -5.67
CA PRO A 386 -0.21 -8.57 -4.57
C PRO A 386 0.49 -7.47 -3.72
N TYR A 387 0.73 -6.31 -4.32
CA TYR A 387 1.43 -5.18 -3.73
C TYR A 387 0.56 -3.92 -3.84
N PHE A 388 0.21 -3.34 -2.69
CA PHE A 388 -0.27 -1.96 -2.66
C PHE A 388 0.91 -1.02 -2.78
N PHE A 389 0.76 -0.01 -3.63
CA PHE A 389 1.73 1.07 -3.77
C PHE A 389 1.16 2.36 -3.17
N PRO A 390 1.96 3.06 -2.35
CA PRO A 390 1.53 4.33 -1.80
C PRO A 390 1.49 5.41 -2.91
N PRO A 391 0.75 6.50 -2.67
CA PRO A 391 0.80 7.74 -3.45
C PRO A 391 2.22 8.11 -3.83
N GLN A 392 2.43 8.33 -5.12
CA GLN A 392 3.70 8.75 -5.69
C GLN A 392 3.68 10.26 -5.90
N LYS A 393 4.85 10.88 -5.72
CA LYS A 393 5.03 12.30 -5.97
C LYS A 393 5.19 12.52 -7.47
N VAL A 394 4.35 13.37 -8.07
CA VAL A 394 4.39 13.67 -9.50
C VAL A 394 4.32 15.16 -9.78
N ASP A 395 4.94 15.56 -10.88
CA ASP A 395 4.79 16.92 -11.41
C ASP A 395 3.43 17.07 -12.10
N SER A 396 2.73 18.15 -11.78
CA SER A 396 1.40 18.43 -12.31
C SER A 396 1.43 18.62 -13.84
N GLY A 397 0.47 18.03 -14.56
CA GLY A 397 0.27 18.25 -15.99
C GLY A 397 0.91 17.22 -16.93
N LEU A 398 1.47 16.15 -16.40
CA LEU A 398 2.06 15.06 -17.17
C LEU A 398 1.03 13.98 -17.51
N ASP A 399 1.07 13.50 -18.76
CA ASP A 399 0.31 12.33 -19.20
C ASP A 399 1.14 11.06 -19.01
N PHE A 400 0.64 10.15 -18.17
CA PHE A 400 1.29 8.88 -17.86
C PHE A 400 0.75 7.70 -18.70
N GLY A 401 -0.08 7.97 -19.71
CA GLY A 401 -0.68 6.93 -20.55
C GLY A 401 -1.56 5.97 -19.76
N ILE A 402 -2.26 6.51 -18.75
CA ILE A 402 -3.18 5.78 -17.88
C ILE A 402 -4.61 6.06 -18.37
N GLU A 403 -5.33 4.99 -18.68
CA GLU A 403 -6.70 5.06 -19.18
C GLU A 403 -7.59 4.10 -18.38
N ARG A 404 -8.90 4.38 -18.34
CA ARG A 404 -9.86 3.43 -17.77
C ARG A 404 -9.79 2.13 -18.56
N ALA A 405 -9.63 1.02 -17.86
CA ALA A 405 -9.71 -0.27 -18.52
C ALA A 405 -11.11 -0.41 -19.13
N ALA A 406 -11.18 -0.70 -20.43
CA ALA A 406 -12.43 -0.99 -21.12
C ALA A 406 -13.00 -2.32 -20.62
N LEU A 407 -13.60 -2.31 -19.43
CA LEU A 407 -14.44 -3.38 -18.94
C LEU A 407 -15.74 -3.27 -19.73
N PHE A 408 -15.77 -3.90 -20.92
CA PHE A 408 -16.92 -3.84 -21.81
C PHE A 408 -18.22 -4.21 -21.06
N ASN A 409 -19.24 -3.36 -21.27
CA ASN A 409 -20.62 -3.38 -20.78
C ASN A 409 -21.20 -4.75 -20.42
#